data_AF-A0A9X8VDT4-F1
#
_entry.id   AF-A0A9X8VDT4-F1
#
_cell.length_a   1.000
_cell.length_b   1.000
_cell.length_c   1.000
_cell.angle_alpha   90.00
_cell.angle_beta   90.00
_cell.angle_gamma   90.00
#
_symmetry.space_group_name_H-M   'P 1'
#
loop_
_entity.id
_entity.type
_entity.pdbx_description
1 polymer ?
#
loop_
_entity_poly.entity_id
_entity_poly.type
_entity_poly.pdbx_seq_one_letter_code
_entity_poly.pdbx_strand_id
1 'polypeptide(L)'
;AINSLPDDVDLVITHRDLTERAMRHAPQAQHISLTNFLDSKLYSDLVDRLVAVNKTSDNQQKALDDSVEAGEPNLFKLSESNVFLNLQASDKEQAIRFAGEQLVKGGYVEPE
;
A
#
# COMPACT_ATOMS: atom_id res chain seq x y z
N ALA A 1 9.94 18.36 -7.42
CA ALA A 1 8.74 17.75 -6.80
C ALA A 1 7.53 18.68 -6.93
N ILE A 2 7.44 19.82 -6.22
CA ILE A 2 6.22 20.67 -6.21
C ILE A 2 5.94 21.37 -7.56
N ASN A 3 6.97 21.66 -8.36
CA ASN A 3 6.82 22.27 -9.69
C ASN A 3 6.24 21.34 -10.76
N SER A 4 5.90 20.10 -10.40
CA SER A 4 5.43 19.07 -11.33
C SER A 4 4.09 18.47 -10.88
N LEU A 5 3.30 19.25 -10.12
CA LEU A 5 1.95 18.86 -9.76
C LEU A 5 1.06 18.95 -11.01
N PRO A 6 0.32 17.88 -11.37
CA PRO A 6 -0.70 17.94 -12.42
C PRO A 6 -1.80 18.96 -12.07
N ASP A 7 -2.43 19.55 -13.08
CA ASP A 7 -3.50 20.54 -12.88
C ASP A 7 -4.79 19.91 -12.33
N ASP A 8 -4.99 18.60 -12.56
CA ASP A 8 -6.14 17.79 -12.17
C ASP A 8 -5.96 17.08 -10.81
N VAL A 9 -5.03 17.54 -9.98
CA VAL A 9 -4.79 16.92 -8.67
C VAL A 9 -5.89 17.29 -7.65
N ASP A 10 -6.54 16.28 -7.09
CA ASP A 10 -7.57 16.46 -6.06
C ASP A 10 -6.99 16.58 -4.65
N LEU A 11 -5.89 15.87 -4.36
CA LEU A 11 -5.27 15.78 -3.02
C LEU A 11 -3.75 15.89 -3.10
N VAL A 12 -3.17 16.80 -2.32
CA VAL A 12 -1.73 17.04 -2.22
C VAL A 12 -1.28 16.89 -0.76
N ILE A 13 -0.35 15.97 -0.51
CA ILE A 13 0.23 15.72 0.81
C ILE A 13 1.69 16.16 0.80
N THR A 14 2.06 17.14 1.64
CA THR A 14 3.44 17.64 1.72
C THR A 14 3.85 17.94 3.15
N HIS A 15 5.15 18.12 3.39
CA HIS A 15 5.64 18.66 4.67
C HIS A 15 5.12 20.09 4.88
N ARG A 16 4.95 20.51 6.15
CA ARG A 16 4.45 21.85 6.53
C ARG A 16 5.19 23.00 5.87
N ASP A 17 6.50 22.88 5.68
CA ASP A 17 7.30 23.96 5.07
C ASP A 17 7.07 24.09 3.55
N LEU A 18 6.44 23.09 2.94
CA LEU A 18 6.22 22.99 1.51
C LEU A 18 4.74 23.13 1.12
N THR A 19 3.82 23.08 2.08
CA THR A 19 2.38 23.21 1.82
C THR A 19 2.02 24.55 1.23
N GLU A 20 2.59 25.65 1.71
CA GLU A 20 2.31 26.98 1.16
C GLU A 20 2.72 27.08 -0.33
N ARG A 21 3.81 26.42 -0.70
CA ARG A 21 4.24 26.35 -2.10
C ARG A 21 3.30 25.47 -2.93
N ALA A 22 2.87 24.33 -2.38
CA ALA A 22 1.90 23.46 -3.03
C ALA A 22 0.54 24.16 -3.25
N MET A 23 0.06 24.91 -2.26
CA MET A 23 -1.17 25.71 -2.34
C MET A 23 -1.10 26.78 -3.44
N ARG A 24 0.06 27.40 -3.65
CA ARG A 24 0.25 28.37 -4.75
C ARG A 24 0.22 27.70 -6.12
N HIS A 25 0.65 26.46 -6.23
CA HIS A 25 0.66 25.72 -7.50
C HIS A 25 -0.70 25.09 -7.84
N ALA A 26 -1.37 24.50 -6.85
CA ALA A 26 -2.67 23.83 -7.04
C ALA A 26 -3.67 24.32 -5.98
N PRO A 27 -4.17 25.58 -6.06
CA PRO A 27 -5.09 26.14 -5.07
C PRO A 27 -6.43 25.41 -5.01
N GLN A 28 -6.83 24.72 -6.08
CA GLN A 28 -8.04 23.91 -6.18
C GLN A 28 -7.95 22.59 -5.42
N ALA A 29 -6.74 22.08 -5.19
CA ALA A 29 -6.53 20.79 -4.55
C ALA A 29 -6.71 20.87 -3.03
N GLN A 30 -7.06 19.75 -2.40
CA GLN A 30 -7.00 19.64 -0.94
C GLN A 30 -5.55 19.45 -0.50
N HIS A 31 -5.08 20.29 0.44
CA HIS A 31 -3.70 20.21 0.95
C HIS A 31 -3.67 19.65 2.38
N ILE A 32 -2.83 18.65 2.60
CA ILE A 32 -2.58 18.06 3.92
C ILE A 32 -1.11 18.25 4.29
N SER A 33 -0.86 18.94 5.41
CA SER A 33 0.48 19.16 5.94
C SER A 33 0.91 18.04 6.88
N LEU A 34 2.10 17.50 6.68
CA LEU A 34 2.78 16.61 7.61
C LEU A 34 3.84 17.37 8.41
N THR A 35 3.95 17.08 9.71
CA THR A 35 4.96 17.65 10.61
C THR A 35 6.11 16.69 10.89
N ASN A 36 5.88 15.38 10.81
CA ASN A 36 6.88 14.34 11.04
C ASN A 36 6.61 13.15 10.10
N PHE A 37 7.62 12.75 9.33
CA PHE A 37 7.54 11.64 8.38
C PHE A 37 7.48 10.25 9.03
N LEU A 38 7.85 10.14 10.31
CA LEU A 38 7.84 8.88 11.06
C LEU A 38 6.63 8.75 11.97
N ASP A 39 5.73 9.73 11.97
CA ASP A 39 4.51 9.68 12.77
C ASP A 39 3.48 8.75 12.13
N SER A 40 3.62 7.45 12.42
CA SER A 40 2.74 6.40 11.93
C SER A 40 1.27 6.63 12.27
N LYS A 41 0.98 7.33 13.38
CA LYS A 41 -0.38 7.63 13.80
C LYS A 41 -1.04 8.64 12.87
N LEU A 42 -0.32 9.67 12.43
CA LEU A 42 -0.86 10.61 11.44
C LEU A 42 -1.16 9.92 10.12
N TYR A 43 -0.32 8.98 9.68
CA TYR A 43 -0.58 8.21 8.47
C TYR A 43 -1.80 7.29 8.63
N SER A 44 -1.96 6.60 9.76
CA SER A 44 -3.14 5.77 10.00
C SER A 44 -4.42 6.60 10.00
N ASP A 45 -4.44 7.74 10.71
CA ASP A 45 -5.60 8.62 10.79
C ASP A 45 -5.98 9.20 9.40
N LEU A 46 -4.98 9.48 8.56
CA LEU A 46 -5.19 9.94 7.18
C LEU A 46 -5.81 8.85 6.29
N VAL A 47 -5.29 7.62 6.38
CA VAL A 47 -5.83 6.47 5.64
C VAL A 47 -7.27 6.20 6.06
N ASP A 48 -7.54 6.15 7.37
CA ASP A 48 -8.89 5.92 7.90
C ASP A 48 -9.88 6.97 7.42
N ARG A 49 -9.46 8.25 7.40
CA ARG A 49 -10.28 9.34 6.88
C ARG A 49 -10.56 9.20 5.38
N LEU A 50 -9.56 8.85 4.58
CA LEU A 50 -9.72 8.65 3.14
C LEU A 50 -10.65 7.46 2.85
N VAL A 51 -10.47 6.36 3.59
CA VAL A 51 -11.36 5.19 3.51
C VAL A 51 -12.79 5.55 3.90
N ALA A 52 -13.00 6.36 4.95
CA ALA A 52 -14.34 6.80 5.35
C ALA A 52 -15.04 7.66 4.28
N VAL A 53 -14.30 8.58 3.65
CA VAL A 53 -14.83 9.40 2.54
C VAL A 53 -15.17 8.53 1.32
N ASN A 54 -14.30 7.58 0.97
CA ASN A 54 -14.56 6.64 -0.13
C ASN A 54 -15.76 5.74 0.17
N LYS A 55 -15.86 5.21 1.40
CA LYS A 55 -17.03 4.43 1.86
C LYS A 55 -18.34 5.21 1.80
N THR A 56 -18.30 6.53 1.92
CA THR A 56 -19.49 7.38 1.80
C THR A 56 -19.93 7.55 0.34
N SER A 57 -18.99 7.50 -0.61
CA SER A 57 -19.27 7.54 -2.05
C SER A 57 -19.72 6.16 -2.59
N ASP A 58 -19.22 5.07 -2.00
CA ASP A 58 -19.64 3.70 -2.29
C ASP A 58 -20.93 3.29 -1.56
N ASN A 59 -21.56 4.17 -0.76
CA ASN A 59 -22.79 3.82 -0.02
C ASN A 59 -24.08 3.89 -0.87
N GLN A 60 -23.97 3.67 -2.18
CA GLN A 60 -25.05 3.06 -2.98
C GLN A 60 -24.74 1.61 -3.38
N GLN A 61 -23.53 1.08 -3.15
CA GLN A 61 -23.22 -0.34 -3.29
C GLN A 61 -22.17 -0.79 -2.25
N LYS A 62 -22.69 -1.52 -1.24
CA LYS A 62 -21.99 -2.56 -0.46
C LYS A 62 -21.30 -2.11 0.83
N ALA A 63 -22.13 -1.70 1.80
CA ALA A 63 -21.91 -2.16 3.18
C ALA A 63 -22.23 -3.67 3.23
N LEU A 64 -21.39 -4.43 3.95
CA LEU A 64 -21.44 -5.88 4.19
C LEU A 64 -20.71 -6.74 3.15
N ASP A 65 -19.39 -6.83 3.27
CA ASP A 65 -18.81 -8.16 3.48
C ASP A 65 -17.52 -8.08 4.32
N ASP A 66 -17.68 -8.35 5.62
CA ASP A 66 -16.60 -8.70 6.54
C ASP A 66 -16.36 -10.21 6.47
N SER A 67 -16.22 -10.71 5.24
CA SER A 67 -15.85 -12.09 4.95
C SER A 67 -14.75 -12.09 3.90
N VAL A 68 -13.71 -12.84 4.22
CA VAL A 68 -12.72 -13.36 3.30
C VAL A 68 -13.39 -14.02 2.07
N GLU A 69 -13.63 -13.26 1.00
CA GLU A 69 -14.05 -13.85 -0.29
C GLU A 69 -12.84 -14.50 -0.97
N ALA A 70 -12.81 -15.83 -0.90
CA ALA A 70 -12.06 -16.69 -1.78
C ALA A 70 -12.43 -16.39 -3.24
N GLY A 71 -11.46 -16.13 -4.13
CA GLY A 71 -11.80 -16.08 -5.55
C GLY A 71 -10.79 -15.55 -6.57
N GLU A 72 -9.61 -15.07 -6.20
CA GLU A 72 -8.54 -14.91 -7.20
C GLU A 72 -7.81 -16.27 -7.34
N PRO A 73 -7.84 -16.94 -8.50
CA PRO A 73 -7.16 -18.23 -8.70
C PRO A 73 -5.64 -18.13 -8.55
N ASN A 74 -5.09 -16.91 -8.57
CA ASN A 74 -3.66 -16.63 -8.60
C ASN A 74 -3.16 -15.82 -7.40
N LEU A 75 -3.99 -15.53 -6.39
CA LEU A 75 -3.51 -14.82 -5.21
C LEU A 75 -2.75 -15.78 -4.29
N PHE A 76 -1.52 -15.40 -3.93
CA PHE A 76 -0.68 -16.16 -3.01
C PHE A 76 -1.43 -16.49 -1.71
N LYS A 77 -1.72 -17.77 -1.46
CA LYS A 77 -2.36 -18.24 -0.23
C LYS A 77 -1.27 -18.68 0.74
N LEU A 78 -1.00 -17.87 1.75
CA LEU A 78 -0.07 -18.22 2.81
C LEU A 78 -0.65 -19.36 3.66
N SER A 79 -0.06 -20.55 3.57
CA SER A 79 -0.37 -21.70 4.43
C SER A 79 0.85 -22.10 5.28
N GLU A 80 0.64 -22.97 6.27
CA GLU A 80 1.71 -23.49 7.14
C GLU A 80 2.86 -24.11 6.33
N SER A 81 2.56 -24.71 5.18
CA SER A 81 3.57 -25.25 4.24
C SER A 81 4.48 -24.18 3.61
N ASN A 82 4.16 -22.89 3.73
CA ASN A 82 5.00 -21.78 3.26
C ASN A 82 5.88 -21.21 4.39
N VAL A 83 5.73 -21.66 5.63
CA VAL A 83 6.46 -21.13 6.79
C VAL A 83 7.56 -22.10 7.20
N PHE A 84 8.81 -21.69 7.00
CA PHE A 84 9.98 -22.49 7.35
C PHE A 84 10.78 -21.80 8.46
N LEU A 85 10.86 -22.44 9.62
CA LEU A 85 11.61 -21.94 10.77
C LEU A 85 13.01 -22.54 10.83
N ASN A 86 13.94 -21.82 11.47
CA ASN A 86 15.34 -22.25 11.67
C ASN A 86 16.12 -22.58 10.39
N LEU A 87 15.74 -22.03 9.24
CA LEU A 87 16.55 -22.12 8.03
C LEU A 87 17.83 -21.29 8.18
N GLN A 88 18.93 -21.84 7.67
CA GLN A 88 20.22 -21.19 7.58
C GLN A 88 20.62 -21.13 6.11
N ALA A 89 21.08 -19.98 5.65
CA ALA A 89 21.67 -19.81 4.34
C ALA A 89 23.12 -19.31 4.51
N SER A 90 24.06 -19.94 3.81
CA SER A 90 25.47 -19.53 3.82
C SER A 90 25.68 -18.17 3.18
N ASP A 91 24.78 -17.78 2.28
CA ASP A 91 24.89 -16.60 1.45
C ASP A 91 23.51 -16.13 0.96
N LYS A 92 23.45 -14.89 0.48
CA LYS A 92 22.22 -14.25 0.00
C LYS A 92 21.59 -15.02 -1.16
N GLU A 93 22.40 -15.53 -2.07
CA GLU A 93 21.92 -16.20 -3.29
C GLU A 93 21.23 -17.51 -2.95
N GLN A 94 21.77 -18.27 -1.99
CA GLN A 94 21.14 -19.48 -1.48
C GLN A 94 19.76 -19.21 -0.86
N ALA A 95 19.62 -18.13 -0.09
CA ALA A 95 18.34 -17.75 0.51
C ALA A 95 17.29 -17.38 -0.56
N ILE A 96 17.70 -16.59 -1.57
CA ILE A 96 16.83 -16.18 -2.67
C ILE A 96 16.41 -17.39 -3.50
N ARG A 97 17.35 -18.28 -3.84
CA ARG A 97 17.05 -19.49 -4.61
C ARG A 97 16.07 -20.39 -3.88
N PHE A 98 16.28 -20.60 -2.58
CA PHE A 98 15.35 -21.38 -1.76
C PHE A 98 13.93 -20.79 -1.78
N ALA A 99 13.79 -19.48 -1.57
CA ALA A 99 12.49 -18.81 -1.62
C ALA A 99 11.83 -18.94 -3.00
N GLY A 100 12.59 -18.75 -4.08
CA GLY A 100 12.12 -18.93 -5.46
C GLY A 100 11.61 -20.35 -5.71
N GLU A 101 12.35 -21.38 -5.30
CA GLU A 101 11.93 -22.78 -5.42
C GLU A 101 10.61 -23.06 -4.68
N GLN A 102 10.40 -22.48 -3.49
CA GLN A 102 9.14 -22.66 -2.77
C GLN A 102 7.96 -21.96 -3.46
N LEU A 103 8.20 -20.81 -4.09
CA LEU A 103 7.17 -20.10 -4.85
C LEU A 103 6.76 -20.88 -6.11
N VAL A 104 7.72 -21.46 -6.83
CA VAL A 104 7.45 -22.32 -8.00
C VAL A 104 6.72 -23.59 -7.57
N LYS A 105 7.15 -24.25 -6.48
CA LYS A 105 6.44 -25.42 -5.92
C LYS A 105 5.01 -25.10 -5.49
N GLY A 106 4.76 -23.88 -5.01
CA GLY A 106 3.44 -23.39 -4.64
C GLY A 106 2.56 -23.00 -5.83
N GLY A 107 3.07 -23.08 -7.06
CA GLY A 107 2.34 -22.69 -8.27
C GLY A 107 2.15 -21.18 -8.41
N TYR A 108 2.95 -20.38 -7.69
CA TYR A 108 2.82 -18.93 -7.65
C TYR A 108 3.65 -18.21 -8.73
N VAL A 109 4.67 -18.88 -9.28
CA VAL A 109 5.61 -18.34 -10.27
C VAL A 109 6.00 -19.45 -11.25
N GLU A 110 6.23 -19.11 -12.52
CA GLU A 110 6.75 -20.05 -13.53
C GLU A 110 8.23 -20.39 -13.28
N PRO A 111 8.68 -21.62 -13.58
CA PRO A 111 10.10 -21.95 -13.54
C PRO A 111 10.87 -21.23 -14.66
N GLU A 112 12.07 -20.74 -14.34
CA GLU A 112 13.06 -20.29 -15.34
C GLU A 112 13.71 -21.46 -16.10
#